data_AF-A0A1A0JSH9-F1
#
_entry.id   AF-A0A1A0JSH9-F1
#
_cell.length_a   1.000
_cell.length_b   1.000
_cell.length_c   1.000
_cell.angle_alpha   90.00
_cell.angle_beta   90.00
_cell.angle_gamma   90.00
#
_symmetry.space_group_name_H-M   'P 1'
#
loop_
_entity.id
_entity.type
_entity.pdbx_description
1 polymer ?
#
loop_
_entity_poly.entity_id
_entity_poly.type
_entity_poly.pdbx_seq_one_letter_code
_entity_poly.pdbx_strand_id
1 'polypeptide(L)' 'MRAEELDVPPAEGFDRIGTVEMTLSAFGAGDIHGSIDEIAYAAADLGGEYFHVTDSLGARVTAVVYRRSRRRRRWFRRLT' A
#
# COMPACT_ATOMS: atom_id res chain seq x y z
N MET A 1 -3.29 4.58 12.39
CA MET A 1 -3.75 3.31 11.80
C MET A 1 -2.71 2.95 10.75
N ARG A 2 -2.22 1.71 10.69
CA ARG A 2 -1.21 1.27 9.71
C ARG A 2 -1.87 0.52 8.57
N ALA A 3 -1.33 0.63 7.35
CA ALA A 3 -1.76 -0.16 6.21
C ALA A 3 -1.26 -1.62 6.34
N GLU A 4 -1.96 -2.55 5.71
CA GLU A 4 -1.61 -3.98 5.72
C GLU A 4 -0.76 -4.35 4.49
N GLU A 5 0.29 -5.14 4.70
CA GLU A 5 1.14 -5.65 3.62
C GLU A 5 0.43 -6.78 2.88
N LEU A 6 0.51 -6.77 1.54
CA LEU A 6 0.06 -7.85 0.67
C LEU A 6 1.29 -8.54 0.07
N ASP A 7 1.38 -9.86 0.23
CA ASP A 7 2.44 -10.68 -0.36
C ASP A 7 2.43 -10.64 -1.90
N VAL A 8 1.25 -10.45 -2.49
CA VAL A 8 1.04 -10.40 -3.94
C VAL A 8 0.18 -9.20 -4.32
N PRO A 9 0.38 -8.62 -5.52
CA PRO A 9 -0.44 -7.51 -5.96
C PRO A 9 -1.90 -7.96 -6.09
N PRO A 10 -2.87 -7.16 -5.59
CA PRO A 10 -4.27 -7.53 -5.66
C PRO A 10 -4.76 -7.54 -7.11
N ALA A 11 -5.46 -8.60 -7.51
CA ALA A 11 -5.95 -8.76 -8.89
C ALA A 11 -7.21 -7.94 -9.19
N GLU A 12 -8.15 -7.84 -8.24
CA GLU A 12 -9.41 -7.12 -8.40
C GLU A 12 -9.93 -6.57 -7.08
N GLY A 13 -10.79 -5.54 -7.14
CA GLY A 13 -11.48 -5.00 -5.95
C GLY A 13 -10.66 -4.00 -5.13
N PHE A 14 -9.55 -3.52 -5.69
CA PHE A 14 -8.68 -2.51 -5.09
C PHE A 14 -8.41 -1.39 -6.09
N ASP A 15 -8.34 -0.18 -5.58
CA ASP A 15 -7.91 1.00 -6.33
C ASP A 15 -6.46 1.28 -5.93
N ARG A 16 -5.55 1.37 -6.91
CA ARG A 16 -4.19 1.87 -6.67
C ARG A 16 -4.27 3.38 -6.43
N ILE A 17 -3.77 3.83 -5.28
CA ILE A 17 -3.84 5.24 -4.90
C ILE A 17 -2.49 5.95 -4.94
N GLY A 18 -1.38 5.21 -4.91
CA GLY A 18 -0.06 5.82 -4.96
C GLY A 18 1.10 4.82 -4.91
N THR A 19 2.30 5.36 -4.75
CA THR A 19 3.54 4.63 -4.51
C THR A 19 4.28 5.32 -3.36
N VAL A 20 4.81 4.53 -2.44
CA VAL A 20 5.76 4.97 -1.40
C VAL A 20 7.14 4.48 -1.80
N GLU A 21 8.10 5.40 -1.80
CA GLU A 21 9.52 5.07 -1.98
C GLU A 21 10.27 5.45 -0.71
N MET A 22 11.05 4.52 -0.18
CA MET A 22 11.84 4.73 1.02
C MET A 22 13.30 4.39 0.75
N THR A 23 14.20 5.27 1.19
CA THR A 23 15.64 4.99 1.15
C THR A 23 16.07 4.50 2.53
N LEU A 24 16.48 3.23 2.60
CA LEU A 24 17.10 2.65 3.79
C LEU A 24 18.42 3.36 4.03
N SER A 25 18.57 3.96 5.21
CA SER A 25 19.89 4.42 5.64
C SER A 25 20.84 3.23 5.77
N ALA A 26 22.15 3.44 5.61
CA ALA A 26 23.15 2.36 5.68
C ALA A 26 23.13 1.56 7.01
N PHE A 27 22.52 2.12 8.06
CA PHE A 27 22.29 1.46 9.35
C PHE A 27 20.98 0.68 9.43
N GLY A 28 20.01 0.95 8.55
CA GLY A 28 18.69 0.27 8.48
C GLY A 28 18.65 -0.91 7.52
N ALA A 29 19.68 -1.13 6.70
CA ALA A 29 19.75 -2.29 5.78
C ALA A 29 19.77 -3.65 6.50
N GLY A 30 20.08 -3.67 7.81
CA GLY A 30 19.97 -4.85 8.67
C GLY A 30 18.61 -5.03 9.33
N ASP A 31 17.72 -4.04 9.30
CA ASP A 31 16.40 -4.04 9.94
C ASP A 31 15.29 -3.77 8.92
N ILE A 32 15.13 -4.74 8.03
CA ILE A 32 14.07 -4.76 7.04
C ILE A 32 12.69 -4.70 7.74
N HIS A 33 12.56 -5.22 8.97
CA HIS A 33 11.28 -5.24 9.69
C HIS A 33 10.85 -3.83 10.15
N GLY A 34 11.77 -3.02 10.70
CA GLY A 34 11.47 -1.62 11.00
C GLY A 34 11.09 -0.80 9.77
N SER A 35 11.65 -1.18 8.61
CA SER A 35 11.39 -0.50 7.34
C SER A 35 9.98 -0.74 6.79
N ILE A 36 9.44 -1.93 7.02
CA ILE A 36 8.06 -2.28 6.63
C ILE A 36 7.04 -1.51 7.47
N ASP A 37 7.27 -1.34 8.77
CA ASP A 37 6.36 -0.54 9.62
C ASP A 37 6.32 0.93 9.16
N GLU A 38 7.46 1.53 8.79
CA GLU A 38 7.49 2.90 8.23
C GLU A 38 6.69 3.01 6.93
N ILE A 39 6.83 2.04 6.02
CA ILE A 39 6.03 1.97 4.79
C ILE A 39 4.54 1.83 5.12
N ALA A 40 4.18 1.01 6.12
CA ALA A 40 2.81 0.81 6.54
C ALA A 40 2.16 2.11 7.07
N TYR A 41 2.91 2.93 7.79
CA TYR A 41 2.43 4.25 8.22
C TYR A 41 2.34 5.24 7.06
N ALA A 42 3.35 5.31 6.19
CA ALA A 42 3.33 6.19 5.02
C ALA A 42 2.18 5.86 4.05
N ALA A 43 1.93 4.56 3.83
CA ALA A 43 0.81 4.08 3.03
C ALA A 43 -0.55 4.48 3.63
N ALA A 44 -0.68 4.42 4.96
CA ALA A 44 -1.90 4.85 5.65
C ALA A 44 -2.10 6.37 5.59
N ASP A 45 -1.03 7.17 5.66
CA ASP A 45 -1.08 8.63 5.52
C ASP A 45 -1.56 9.05 4.12
N LEU A 46 -1.21 8.28 3.09
CA LEU A 46 -1.75 8.41 1.73
C LEU A 46 -3.23 8.01 1.60
N GLY A 47 -3.88 7.55 2.67
CA GLY A 47 -5.25 7.02 2.66
C GLY A 47 -5.35 5.58 2.18
N GLY A 48 -4.22 4.87 2.18
CA GLY A 48 -4.11 3.46 1.85
C GLY A 48 -4.59 2.58 2.98
N GLU A 49 -5.25 1.50 2.60
CA GLU A 49 -5.61 0.42 3.53
C GLU A 49 -4.61 -0.74 3.40
N TYR A 50 -3.97 -0.86 2.23
CA TYR A 50 -3.06 -1.95 1.88
C TYR A 50 -1.84 -1.42 1.12
N PHE A 51 -0.74 -2.15 1.14
CA PHE A 51 0.40 -1.91 0.26
C PHE A 51 1.04 -3.22 -0.20
N HIS A 52 1.79 -3.18 -1.30
CA HIS A 52 2.57 -4.30 -1.81
C HIS A 52 3.97 -3.82 -2.15
N VAL A 53 5.00 -4.44 -1.57
CA VAL A 53 6.39 -4.12 -1.87
C VAL A 53 6.74 -4.69 -3.25
N THR A 54 7.04 -3.81 -4.19
CA THR A 54 7.37 -4.18 -5.58
C THR A 54 8.87 -4.28 -5.83
N ASP A 55 9.67 -3.59 -5.02
CA ASP A 55 11.13 -3.62 -5.14
C ASP A 55 11.77 -3.41 -3.77
N SER A 56 12.79 -4.20 -3.48
CA SER A 56 13.61 -4.15 -2.28
C SER A 56 15.08 -4.33 -2.66
N LEU A 57 15.56 -3.52 -3.60
CA LEU A 57 16.95 -3.56 -4.07
C LEU A 57 17.84 -2.65 -3.23
N GLY A 58 18.73 -3.27 -2.45
CA GLY A 58 19.80 -2.61 -1.72
C GLY A 58 19.28 -1.63 -0.66
N ALA A 59 19.51 -0.33 -0.89
CA ALA A 59 19.14 0.73 0.03
C ALA A 59 17.79 1.40 -0.31
N ARG A 60 16.98 0.83 -1.22
CA ARG A 60 15.69 1.39 -1.59
C ARG A 60 14.59 0.34 -1.54
N VAL A 61 13.46 0.73 -0.96
CA VAL A 61 12.23 -0.07 -0.96
C VAL A 61 11.13 0.74 -1.62
N THR A 62 10.43 0.11 -2.56
CA THR A 62 9.31 0.70 -3.28
C THR A 62 8.07 -0.13 -3.01
N ALA A 63 7.00 0.52 -2.57
CA ALA A 63 5.72 -0.11 -2.27
C ALA A 63 4.57 0.60 -3.01
N VAL A 64 3.71 -0.18 -3.65
CA VAL A 64 2.48 0.33 -4.26
C VAL A 64 1.38 0.32 -3.21
N VAL A 65 0.63 1.43 -3.10
CA VAL A 65 -0.42 1.60 -2.10
C VAL A 65 -1.79 1.43 -2.73
N TYR A 66 -2.66 0.70 -2.03
CA TYR A 66 -4.00 0.35 -2.45
C TYR A 66 -5.04 0.71 -1.41
N ARG A 67 -6.25 0.91 -1.90
CA ARG A 67 -7.48 1.04 -1.11
C ARG A 67 -8.50 0.04 -1.59
N ARG A 68 -9.35 -0.48 -0.71
CA ARG A 68 -10.45 -1.34 -1.13
C ARG A 68 -11.43 -0.55 -2.00
N SER A 69 -11.66 -1.02 -3.22
CA SER A 69 -12.58 -0.39 -4.15
C SER A 69 -13.99 -0.56 -3.61
N ARG A 70 -14.56 0.53 -3.08
CA ARG A 70 -15.96 0.56 -2.71
C ARG A 70 -16.73 0.61 -4.01
N ARG A 71 -17.07 -0.56 -4.57
CA ARG A 71 -18.08 -0.67 -5.63
C ARG A 71 -19.28 0.14 -5.15
N ARG A 72 -19.42 1.38 -5.65
CA ARG A 72 -20.62 2.17 -5.47
C ARG A 72 -21.70 1.33 -6.12
N ARG A 73 -22.43 0.55 -5.31
CA ARG A 73 -23.68 -0.06 -5.71
C ARG A 73 -24.62 1.11 -5.99
N ARG A 74 -24.51 1.72 -7.17
CA ARG A 74 -25.52 2.63 -7.70
C ARG A 74 -26.73 1.74 -7.98
N TRP A 75 -27.51 1.48 -6.94
CA TRP A 75 -28.89 1.07 -7.08
C TRP A 75 -29.59 2.24 -7.75
N PHE A 76 -29.57 2.29 -9.08
CA PHE A 76 -30.54 3.04 -9.83
C PHE A 76 -31.89 2.40 -9.49
N ARG A 77 -32.55 2.96 -8.47
CA ARG A 77 -33.97 2.80 -8.23
C ARG A 77 -34.65 3.23 -9.53
N ARG A 78 -35.12 2.25 -10.29
CA ARG A 78 -36.08 2.43 -11.37
C ARG A 78 -37.37 2.91 -10.69
N LEU A 79 -37.62 4.21 -10.76
CA LEU A 79 -38.96 4.74 -10.49
C LEU A 79 -39.76 4.58 -11.77
N THR A 80 -40.80 3.77 -11.65
CA THR A 80 -41.99 3.64 -12.51
C THR A 80 -42.55 4.98 -12.93
#